data_AF-A0A7W1CZ99-F1
#
_entry.id   AF-A0A7W1CZ99-F1
#
_cell.length_a   1.000
_cell.length_b   1.000
_cell.length_c   1.000
_cell.angle_alpha   90.00
_cell.angle_beta   90.00
_cell.angle_gamma   90.00
#
_symmetry.space_group_name_H-M   'P 1'
#
loop_
_entity.id
_entity.type
_entity.pdbx_description
1 polymer ?
#
loop_
_entity_poly.entity_id
_entity_poly.type
_entity_poly.pdbx_seq_one_letter_code
_entity_poly.pdbx_strand_id
1 'polypeptide(L)'
;MSVTEELLQNNAAYAESFEKGDLPLPPARGVAVVACMDARLDVHKMLGLEEGDAHVIRNAGGVITDDEIRSLTISQRLLGTREIILIHHTDCGMLTFSDEELKGQIHEEVGMKPHFSMESFSDLEGDVHQSIRRIQANPFIPHKESVRGFVYEVETGRLREVS
;
A
#
# COMPACT_ATOMS: atom_id res chain seq x y z
N MET A 1 3.98 26.92 14.69
CA MET A 1 3.61 25.53 15.02
C MET A 1 3.83 24.71 13.76
N SER A 2 4.56 23.61 13.84
CA SER A 2 4.74 22.71 12.70
C SER A 2 3.49 21.86 12.49
N VAL A 3 3.31 21.30 11.29
CA VAL A 3 2.21 20.34 11.02
C VAL A 3 2.30 19.15 11.98
N THR A 4 3.51 18.69 12.31
CA THR A 4 3.70 17.59 13.27
C THR A 4 3.18 17.93 14.66
N GLU A 5 3.38 19.17 15.14
CA GLU A 5 2.86 19.61 16.44
C GLU A 5 1.33 19.61 16.48
N GLU A 6 0.68 20.04 15.40
CA GLU A 6 -0.78 19.99 15.25
C GLU A 6 -1.28 18.53 15.27
N LEU A 7 -0.64 17.62 14.53
CA LEU A 7 -1.03 16.21 14.50
C LEU A 7 -0.87 15.52 15.87
N LEU A 8 0.11 15.91 16.68
CA LEU A 8 0.25 15.41 18.05
C LEU A 8 -0.88 15.89 18.96
N GLN A 9 -1.40 17.11 18.75
CA GLN A 9 -2.58 17.59 19.47
C GLN A 9 -3.84 16.83 19.06
N ASN A 10 -4.02 16.56 17.77
CA ASN A 10 -5.12 15.73 17.28
C ASN A 10 -5.07 14.31 17.88
N ASN A 11 -3.88 13.72 17.99
CA ASN A 11 -3.71 12.42 18.63
C ASN A 11 -4.05 12.45 20.13
N ALA A 12 -3.71 13.54 20.84
CA ALA A 12 -4.08 13.67 22.26
C ALA A 12 -5.61 13.62 22.43
N ALA A 13 -6.36 14.30 21.57
CA ALA A 13 -7.83 14.23 21.56
C ALA A 13 -8.35 12.84 21.19
N TYR A 14 -7.74 12.16 20.20
CA TYR A 14 -8.08 10.77 19.85
C TYR A 14 -7.91 9.81 21.05
N ALA A 15 -6.86 9.99 21.85
CA ALA A 15 -6.56 9.12 22.98
C ALA A 15 -7.56 9.24 24.15
N GLU A 16 -8.28 10.36 24.27
CA GLU A 16 -9.26 10.58 25.34
C GLU A 16 -10.45 9.61 25.30
N SER A 17 -10.80 9.12 24.11
CA SER A 17 -11.91 8.18 23.89
C SER A 17 -11.45 6.82 23.37
N PHE A 18 -10.17 6.48 23.51
CA PHE A 18 -9.63 5.23 22.98
C PHE A 18 -9.96 4.03 23.89
N GLU A 19 -10.72 3.07 23.36
CA GLU A 19 -11.17 1.86 24.11
C GLU A 19 -10.67 0.54 23.50
N LYS A 20 -9.73 0.60 22.54
CA LYS A 20 -9.31 -0.57 21.73
C LYS A 20 -7.95 -1.16 22.14
N GLY A 21 -7.57 -0.98 23.41
CA GLY A 21 -6.24 -1.37 23.93
C GLY A 21 -6.01 -2.88 24.00
N ASP A 22 -7.07 -3.68 24.06
CA ASP A 22 -7.01 -5.14 24.20
C ASP A 22 -7.17 -5.90 22.87
N LEU A 23 -7.17 -5.20 21.74
CA LEU A 23 -7.26 -5.86 20.44
C LEU A 23 -6.07 -6.81 20.23
N PRO A 24 -6.32 -8.04 19.75
CA PRO A 24 -5.26 -9.00 19.52
C PRO A 24 -4.38 -8.59 18.33
N LEU A 25 -3.13 -9.09 18.31
CA LEU A 25 -2.18 -8.79 17.24
C LEU A 25 -2.60 -9.34 15.86
N PRO A 26 -3.12 -10.58 15.71
CA PRO A 26 -3.56 -11.09 14.41
C PRO A 26 -4.79 -10.33 13.87
N PRO A 27 -4.79 -9.93 12.58
CA PRO A 27 -5.93 -9.23 11.99
C PRO A 27 -7.21 -10.08 11.99
N ALA A 28 -8.31 -9.53 12.52
CA ALA A 28 -9.56 -10.24 12.74
C ALA A 28 -10.18 -10.78 11.44
N ARG A 29 -10.02 -10.08 10.32
CA ARG A 29 -10.54 -10.50 9.00
C ARG A 29 -9.58 -11.36 8.20
N GLY A 30 -8.36 -11.59 8.68
CA GLY A 30 -7.36 -12.39 7.97
C GLY A 30 -6.95 -11.81 6.61
N VAL A 31 -7.04 -10.49 6.42
CA VAL A 31 -6.73 -9.81 5.15
C VAL A 31 -5.53 -8.86 5.30
N ALA A 32 -4.71 -8.79 4.26
CA ALA A 32 -3.68 -7.78 4.07
C ALA A 32 -4.01 -6.93 2.84
N VAL A 33 -3.98 -5.61 3.00
CA VAL A 33 -4.17 -4.64 1.92
C VAL A 33 -2.82 -4.03 1.58
N VAL A 34 -2.45 -4.03 0.29
CA VAL A 34 -1.33 -3.25 -0.23
C VAL A 34 -1.90 -2.12 -1.06
N ALA A 35 -1.58 -0.87 -0.71
CA ALA A 35 -2.12 0.31 -1.39
C ALA A 35 -1.06 1.40 -1.60
N CYS A 36 -1.35 2.36 -2.48
CA CYS A 36 -0.49 3.54 -2.63
C CYS A 36 -0.47 4.41 -1.36
N MET A 37 0.63 5.12 -1.12
CA MET A 37 0.81 6.11 -0.06
C MET A 37 0.08 7.45 -0.32
N ASP A 38 -0.63 7.56 -1.44
CA ASP A 38 -1.33 8.77 -1.84
C ASP A 38 -2.26 9.30 -0.73
N ALA A 39 -2.15 10.61 -0.46
CA ALA A 39 -2.81 11.29 0.65
C ALA A 39 -4.36 11.30 0.53
N ARG A 40 -4.90 11.01 -0.66
CA ARG A 40 -6.36 10.95 -0.92
C ARG A 40 -6.96 9.59 -0.53
N LEU A 41 -6.13 8.58 -0.28
CA LEU A 41 -6.58 7.22 0.07
C LEU A 41 -6.67 7.05 1.59
N ASP A 42 -7.89 7.16 2.13
CA ASP A 42 -8.25 6.66 3.45
C ASP A 42 -8.71 5.20 3.33
N VAL A 43 -7.74 4.27 3.33
CA VAL A 43 -7.97 2.84 3.10
C VAL A 43 -8.98 2.25 4.09
N HIS A 44 -8.93 2.66 5.36
CA HIS A 44 -9.84 2.16 6.38
C HIS A 44 -11.28 2.57 6.06
N LYS A 45 -11.53 3.85 5.77
CA LYS A 45 -12.89 4.30 5.41
C LYS A 45 -13.36 3.73 4.09
N MET A 46 -12.48 3.66 3.09
CA MET A 46 -12.80 3.13 1.76
C MET A 46 -13.31 1.69 1.81
N LEU A 47 -12.70 0.85 2.65
CA LEU A 47 -13.03 -0.56 2.79
C LEU A 47 -13.98 -0.86 3.96
N GLY A 48 -14.34 0.15 4.76
CA GLY A 48 -15.16 -0.04 5.97
C GLY A 48 -14.46 -0.88 7.04
N LEU A 49 -13.14 -0.73 7.18
CA LEU A 49 -12.33 -1.44 8.16
C LEU A 49 -12.33 -0.71 9.51
N GLU A 50 -12.37 -1.47 10.58
CA GLU A 50 -12.10 -1.00 11.94
C GLU A 50 -10.68 -1.37 12.39
N GLU A 51 -10.19 -0.73 13.45
CA GLU A 51 -8.91 -1.07 14.06
C GLU A 51 -8.85 -2.56 14.42
N GLY A 52 -7.78 -3.24 14.02
CA GLY A 52 -7.59 -4.67 14.20
C GLY A 52 -8.14 -5.56 13.09
N ASP A 53 -8.88 -5.02 12.11
CA ASP A 53 -9.48 -5.84 11.04
C ASP A 53 -8.45 -6.40 10.06
N ALA A 54 -7.50 -5.58 9.62
CA ALA A 54 -6.61 -5.86 8.49
C ALA A 54 -5.20 -5.31 8.71
N HIS A 55 -4.21 -5.92 8.07
CA HIS A 55 -2.94 -5.22 7.83
C HIS A 55 -3.09 -4.28 6.63
N VAL A 56 -2.54 -3.07 6.74
CA VAL A 56 -2.51 -2.09 5.65
C VAL A 56 -1.05 -1.69 5.40
N ILE A 57 -0.51 -2.11 4.25
CA ILE A 57 0.85 -1.87 3.80
C ILE A 57 0.80 -0.82 2.70
N ARG A 58 1.64 0.23 2.78
CA ARG A 58 1.59 1.35 1.84
C ARG A 58 2.97 1.81 1.40
N ASN A 59 3.14 2.07 0.10
CA ASN A 59 4.34 2.66 -0.50
C ASN A 59 3.98 3.54 -1.71
N ALA A 60 4.98 4.13 -2.37
CA ALA A 60 4.76 4.86 -3.62
C ALA A 60 4.22 3.93 -4.71
N GLY A 61 3.00 4.20 -5.19
CA GLY A 61 2.33 3.41 -6.23
C GLY A 61 1.57 2.18 -5.75
N GLY A 62 1.78 1.70 -4.52
CA GLY A 62 1.25 0.39 -4.11
C GLY A 62 1.97 -0.76 -4.83
N VAL A 63 3.25 -0.55 -5.14
CA VAL A 63 4.09 -1.50 -5.90
C VAL A 63 4.46 -2.69 -5.02
N ILE A 64 4.52 -3.88 -5.60
CA ILE A 64 5.05 -5.07 -4.91
C ILE A 64 6.57 -5.10 -5.02
N THR A 65 7.25 -4.51 -4.03
CA THR A 65 8.71 -4.63 -3.86
C THR A 65 9.06 -5.79 -2.94
N ASP A 66 10.36 -6.01 -2.70
CA ASP A 66 10.83 -6.97 -1.70
C ASP A 66 10.32 -6.63 -0.29
N ASP A 67 10.04 -5.35 0.02
CA ASP A 67 9.51 -4.96 1.32
C ASP A 67 8.03 -5.32 1.49
N GLU A 68 7.22 -5.19 0.44
CA GLU A 68 5.83 -5.68 0.44
C GLU A 68 5.80 -7.21 0.52
N ILE A 69 6.66 -7.91 -0.21
CA ILE A 69 6.78 -9.37 -0.09
C ILE A 69 7.20 -9.77 1.32
N ARG A 70 8.19 -9.08 1.91
CA ARG A 70 8.61 -9.32 3.31
C ARG A 70 7.44 -9.12 4.27
N SER A 71 6.71 -8.02 4.12
CA SER A 71 5.57 -7.65 4.97
C SER A 71 4.41 -8.64 4.83
N LEU A 72 4.04 -9.02 3.61
CA LEU A 72 3.03 -10.04 3.33
C LEU A 72 3.44 -11.42 3.85
N THR A 73 4.72 -11.79 3.71
CA THR A 73 5.24 -13.07 4.25
C THR A 73 5.08 -13.15 5.77
N ILE A 74 5.43 -12.08 6.50
CA ILE A 74 5.22 -11.99 7.95
C ILE A 74 3.72 -12.05 8.27
N SER A 75 2.92 -11.25 7.55
CA SER A 75 1.47 -11.17 7.71
C SER A 75 0.79 -12.54 7.60
N GLN A 76 1.18 -13.35 6.63
CA GLN A 76 0.58 -14.68 6.44
C GLN A 76 1.17 -15.71 7.41
N ARG A 77 2.50 -15.77 7.54
CA ARG A 77 3.16 -16.86 8.30
C ARG A 77 3.07 -16.71 9.80
N LEU A 78 3.09 -15.48 10.31
CA LEU A 78 3.14 -15.22 11.75
C LEU A 78 1.82 -14.67 12.29
N LEU A 79 1.04 -14.00 11.44
CA LEU A 79 -0.13 -13.23 11.87
C LEU A 79 -1.45 -13.70 11.22
N GLY A 80 -1.41 -14.80 10.44
CA GLY A 80 -2.58 -15.57 10.06
C GLY A 80 -3.42 -15.02 8.90
N THR A 81 -2.98 -13.97 8.20
CA THR A 81 -3.70 -13.50 7.01
C THR A 81 -3.64 -14.52 5.87
N ARG A 82 -4.71 -14.57 5.05
CA ARG A 82 -4.87 -15.49 3.91
C ARG A 82 -5.35 -14.82 2.64
N GLU A 83 -5.84 -13.59 2.75
CA GLU A 83 -6.34 -12.82 1.61
C GLU A 83 -5.48 -11.58 1.38
N ILE A 84 -5.26 -11.23 0.11
CA ILE A 84 -4.51 -10.05 -0.30
C ILE A 84 -5.36 -9.20 -1.24
N ILE A 85 -5.51 -7.93 -0.89
CA ILE A 85 -6.16 -6.89 -1.72
C ILE A 85 -5.07 -5.92 -2.18
N LEU A 86 -4.96 -5.72 -3.49
CA LEU A 86 -4.07 -4.72 -4.08
C LEU A 86 -4.90 -3.53 -4.55
N ILE A 87 -4.50 -2.31 -4.17
CA ILE A 87 -5.21 -1.08 -4.53
C ILE A 87 -4.23 -0.08 -5.13
N HIS A 88 -4.25 0.02 -6.46
CA HIS A 88 -3.73 1.17 -7.17
C HIS A 88 -4.82 2.22 -7.32
N HIS A 89 -4.53 3.36 -7.94
CA HIS A 89 -5.54 4.42 -8.11
C HIS A 89 -5.32 5.27 -9.36
N THR A 90 -6.39 5.91 -9.82
CA THR A 90 -6.33 6.92 -10.89
C THR A 90 -5.54 8.14 -10.43
N ASP A 91 -4.97 8.88 -11.38
CA ASP A 91 -4.15 10.07 -11.11
C ASP A 91 -2.98 9.79 -10.12
N CYS A 92 -2.36 8.62 -10.25
CA CYS A 92 -1.20 8.24 -9.45
C CYS A 92 0.06 8.96 -9.93
N GLY A 93 0.83 9.51 -8.99
CA GLY A 93 2.11 10.17 -9.29
C GLY A 93 3.12 9.25 -9.99
N MET A 94 3.01 7.93 -9.83
CA MET A 94 3.90 6.97 -10.50
C MET A 94 3.69 6.91 -12.03
N LEU A 95 2.60 7.48 -12.55
CA LEU A 95 2.31 7.62 -13.98
C LEU A 95 2.96 8.85 -14.62
N THR A 96 3.51 9.77 -13.81
CA THR A 96 3.88 11.12 -14.28
C THR A 96 5.37 11.27 -14.57
N PHE A 97 6.17 10.22 -14.41
CA PHE A 97 7.61 10.25 -14.64
C PHE A 97 8.12 8.86 -15.06
N SER A 98 9.37 8.81 -15.52
CA SER A 98 10.09 7.55 -15.73
C SER A 98 11.29 7.43 -14.79
N ASP A 99 11.67 6.20 -14.48
CA ASP A 99 12.84 5.88 -13.67
C ASP A 99 14.12 6.56 -14.17
N GLU A 100 14.37 6.55 -15.49
CA GLU A 100 15.56 7.16 -16.08
C GLU A 100 15.56 8.68 -15.94
N GLU A 101 14.40 9.32 -16.09
CA GLU A 101 14.26 10.77 -15.95
C GLU A 101 14.58 11.21 -14.51
N LEU A 102 13.92 10.61 -13.51
CA LEU A 102 14.13 10.99 -12.12
C LEU A 102 15.55 10.66 -11.64
N LYS A 103 16.09 9.49 -12.02
CA LYS A 103 17.48 9.14 -11.69
C LYS A 103 18.48 10.05 -12.39
N GLY A 104 18.18 10.53 -13.60
CA GLY A 104 18.96 11.54 -14.31
C GLY A 104 19.03 12.85 -13.54
N GLN A 105 17.87 13.39 -13.14
CA GLN A 105 17.77 14.62 -12.34
C GLN A 105 18.55 14.49 -11.02
N ILE A 106 18.37 13.39 -10.29
CA ILE A 106 19.11 13.15 -9.03
C ILE A 106 20.62 13.08 -9.27
N HIS A 107 21.06 12.48 -10.38
CA HIS A 107 22.48 12.42 -10.70
C HIS A 107 23.06 13.80 -11.01
N GLU A 108 22.33 14.67 -11.71
CA GLU A 108 22.75 16.05 -11.98
C GLU A 108 22.88 16.87 -10.70
N GLU A 109 21.98 16.68 -9.74
CA GLU A 109 21.96 17.41 -8.47
C GLU A 109 22.98 16.87 -7.45
N VAL A 110 23.07 15.55 -7.30
CA VAL A 110 23.81 14.88 -6.22
C VAL A 110 25.13 14.26 -6.70
N GLY A 111 25.33 14.12 -8.00
CA GLY A 111 26.51 13.50 -8.60
C GLY A 111 26.47 11.97 -8.63
N MET A 112 25.37 11.33 -8.21
CA MET A 112 25.24 9.87 -8.15
C MET A 112 23.80 9.41 -8.42
N LYS A 113 23.64 8.34 -9.22
CA LYS A 113 22.33 7.72 -9.46
C LYS A 113 21.92 6.83 -8.27
N PRO A 114 20.65 6.86 -7.84
CA PRO A 114 20.11 5.87 -6.92
C PRO A 114 20.27 4.46 -7.48
N HIS A 115 20.68 3.51 -6.63
CA HIS A 115 20.84 2.10 -7.00
C HIS A 115 19.51 1.34 -7.07
N PHE A 116 18.52 1.80 -6.32
CA PHE A 116 17.18 1.21 -6.29
C PHE A 116 16.32 1.71 -7.47
N SER A 117 15.35 0.89 -7.86
CA SER A 117 14.27 1.24 -8.80
C SER A 117 13.31 2.22 -8.14
N MET A 118 12.78 3.18 -8.91
CA MET A 118 11.65 4.01 -8.47
C MET A 118 10.33 3.29 -8.72
N GLU A 119 10.35 2.22 -9.51
CA GLU A 119 9.18 1.41 -9.87
C GLU A 119 8.05 2.25 -10.49
N SER A 120 8.41 3.25 -11.31
CA SER A 120 7.44 3.97 -12.12
C SER A 120 6.76 3.04 -13.14
N PHE A 121 5.52 3.33 -13.48
CA PHE A 121 4.73 2.57 -14.46
C PHE A 121 3.93 3.50 -15.35
N SER A 122 3.65 3.10 -16.58
CA SER A 122 2.92 3.91 -17.57
C SER A 122 1.52 3.39 -17.89
N ASP A 123 1.18 2.19 -17.43
CA ASP A 123 -0.13 1.55 -17.59
C ASP A 123 -0.61 1.10 -16.21
N LEU A 124 -1.65 1.77 -15.72
CA LEU A 124 -2.22 1.54 -14.39
C LEU A 124 -2.77 0.12 -14.23
N GLU A 125 -3.60 -0.35 -15.15
CA GLU A 125 -4.18 -1.70 -15.07
C GLU A 125 -3.10 -2.76 -15.35
N GLY A 126 -2.20 -2.45 -16.30
CA GLY A 126 -1.02 -3.26 -16.56
C GLY A 126 -0.18 -3.49 -15.31
N ASP A 127 0.02 -2.48 -14.47
CA ASP A 127 0.78 -2.60 -13.23
C ASP A 127 0.02 -3.33 -12.12
N VAL A 128 -1.31 -3.20 -12.03
CA VAL A 128 -2.13 -4.04 -11.14
C VAL A 128 -1.92 -5.52 -11.48
N HIS A 129 -2.04 -5.89 -12.77
CA HIS A 129 -1.79 -7.27 -13.20
C HIS A 129 -0.36 -7.72 -12.93
N GLN A 130 0.61 -6.85 -13.14
CA GLN A 130 2.02 -7.13 -12.87
C GLN A 130 2.25 -7.40 -11.38
N SER A 131 1.64 -6.59 -10.51
CA SER A 131 1.67 -6.73 -9.06
C SER A 131 1.04 -8.05 -8.59
N ILE A 132 -0.12 -8.44 -9.14
CA ILE A 132 -0.72 -9.77 -8.88
C ILE A 132 0.25 -10.88 -9.29
N ARG A 133 0.86 -10.79 -10.48
CA ARG A 133 1.82 -11.80 -10.97
C ARG A 133 3.05 -11.90 -10.06
N ARG A 134 3.60 -10.78 -9.58
CA ARG A 134 4.74 -10.77 -8.63
C ARG A 134 4.40 -11.58 -7.37
N ILE A 135 3.22 -11.38 -6.79
CA ILE A 135 2.76 -12.15 -5.62
C ILE A 135 2.56 -13.61 -5.96
N GLN A 136 1.82 -13.91 -7.04
CA GLN A 136 1.50 -15.28 -7.44
C GLN A 136 2.77 -16.10 -7.72
N ALA A 137 3.79 -15.50 -8.33
CA ALA A 137 5.07 -16.15 -8.62
C ALA A 137 5.99 -16.28 -7.39
N ASN A 138 5.80 -15.48 -6.33
CA ASN A 138 6.75 -15.43 -5.22
C ASN A 138 6.62 -16.64 -4.27
N PRO A 139 7.65 -17.48 -4.07
CA PRO A 139 7.54 -18.70 -3.27
C PRO A 139 7.42 -18.46 -1.75
N PHE A 140 7.66 -17.24 -1.27
CA PHE A 140 7.64 -16.94 0.16
C PHE A 140 6.23 -16.68 0.70
N ILE A 141 5.29 -16.33 -0.19
CA ILE A 141 3.86 -16.14 0.11
C ILE A 141 3.15 -17.50 0.10
N PRO A 142 2.71 -18.05 1.24
CA PRO A 142 2.10 -19.38 1.30
C PRO A 142 0.64 -19.44 0.80
N HIS A 143 -0.15 -18.38 1.00
CA HIS A 143 -1.57 -18.33 0.66
C HIS A 143 -1.80 -17.34 -0.49
N LYS A 144 -2.30 -17.85 -1.61
CA LYS A 144 -2.42 -17.13 -2.89
C LYS A 144 -3.79 -17.34 -3.56
N GLU A 145 -4.68 -18.05 -2.88
CA GLU A 145 -5.99 -18.43 -3.37
C GLU A 145 -6.94 -17.23 -3.51
N SER A 146 -6.71 -16.17 -2.72
CA SER A 146 -7.44 -14.90 -2.78
C SER A 146 -6.45 -13.73 -2.89
N VAL A 147 -5.98 -13.47 -4.11
CA VAL A 147 -5.22 -12.26 -4.46
C VAL A 147 -6.00 -11.52 -5.53
N ARG A 148 -6.51 -10.33 -5.20
CA ARG A 148 -7.36 -9.53 -6.10
C ARG A 148 -6.83 -8.11 -6.21
N GLY A 149 -6.89 -7.54 -7.41
CA GLY A 149 -6.38 -6.21 -7.71
C GLY A 149 -7.47 -5.24 -8.12
N PHE A 150 -7.36 -4.01 -7.64
CA PHE A 150 -8.34 -2.97 -7.84
C PHE A 150 -7.67 -1.64 -8.20
N VAL A 151 -8.39 -0.83 -8.96
CA VAL A 151 -8.11 0.59 -9.15
C VAL A 151 -9.15 1.38 -8.35
N TYR A 152 -8.67 2.18 -7.41
CA TYR A 152 -9.46 3.21 -6.75
C TYR A 152 -9.56 4.45 -7.64
N GLU A 153 -10.79 4.85 -7.95
CA GLU A 153 -11.06 6.07 -8.73
C GLU A 153 -11.11 7.27 -7.78
N VAL A 154 -10.03 8.07 -7.73
CA VAL A 154 -9.93 9.21 -6.80
C VAL A 154 -11.02 10.26 -7.01
N GLU A 155 -11.62 10.29 -8.20
CA GLU A 155 -12.68 11.21 -8.58
C GLU A 155 -14.06 10.79 -8.06
N THR A 156 -14.28 9.49 -7.84
CA THR A 156 -15.61 8.94 -7.50
C THR A 156 -15.64 8.21 -6.15
N GLY A 157 -14.48 7.83 -5.63
CA GLY A 157 -14.35 7.02 -4.43
C GLY A 157 -14.63 5.52 -4.64
N ARG A 158 -14.78 5.05 -5.89
CA ARG A 158 -15.12 3.65 -6.19
C ARG A 158 -13.88 2.78 -6.35
N LEU A 159 -14.01 1.50 -5.96
CA LEU A 159 -13.06 0.46 -6.33
C LEU A 159 -13.58 -0.29 -7.55
N ARG A 160 -12.76 -0.36 -8.58
CA ARG A 160 -12.99 -1.16 -9.78
C ARG A 160 -11.98 -2.29 -9.84
N GLU A 161 -12.47 -3.52 -9.90
CA GLU A 161 -11.61 -4.69 -10.02
C GLU A 161 -10.95 -4.77 -11.40
N VAL A 162 -9.70 -5.21 -11.42
CA VAL A 162 -8.92 -5.44 -12.64
C VAL A 162 -8.77 -6.96 -12.80
N SER A 163 -9.35 -7.51 -13.88
CA SER A 163 -9.51 -8.95 -14.13
C SER A 163 -8.43 -9.54 -15.03
#